data_AF-A0A1S3J4F9-F1
#
_entry.id   AF-A0A1S3J4F9-F1
#
_cell.length_a   1.000
_cell.length_b   1.000
_cell.length_c   1.000
_cell.angle_alpha   90.00
_cell.angle_beta   90.00
_cell.angle_gamma   90.00
#
_symmetry.space_group_name_H-M   'P 1'
#
loop_
_entity.id
_entity.type
_entity.pdbx_description
1 polymer ?
#
loop_
_entity_poly.entity_id
_entity_poly.type
_entity_poly.pdbx_seq_one_letter_code
_entity_poly.pdbx_strand_id
1 'polypeptide(L)'
;MAAIHVCFSSCGCNRTAHCVDWGRNGLVCYGACRAVALYQPQQSEGPGGIVANLVAHEDRVNCVKWISMQDGGDETELVSGSSDRTAIVWQGTGTKVRNAD
;
A
#
# COMPACT_ATOMS: atom_id res chain seq x y z
N MET A 1 -25.42 9.42 -15.22
CA MET A 1 -24.53 9.56 -14.04
C MET A 1 -23.11 9.58 -14.59
N ALA A 2 -22.35 10.67 -14.38
CA ALA A 2 -20.96 10.74 -14.86
C ALA A 2 -20.03 10.08 -13.84
N ALA A 3 -19.13 9.22 -14.28
CA ALA A 3 -18.11 8.62 -13.43
C ALA A 3 -16.94 9.60 -13.28
N ILE A 4 -16.53 9.88 -12.04
CA ILE A 4 -15.31 10.64 -11.73
C ILE A 4 -14.20 9.62 -11.54
N HIS A 5 -13.10 9.79 -12.27
CA HIS A 5 -11.93 8.92 -12.16
C HIS A 5 -10.71 9.72 -11.73
N VAL A 6 -9.92 9.17 -10.81
CA VAL A 6 -8.61 9.75 -10.47
C VAL A 6 -7.67 9.48 -11.64
N CYS A 7 -7.07 10.54 -12.19
CA CYS A 7 -6.10 10.42 -13.29
C CYS A 7 -4.67 10.26 -12.79
N PHE A 8 -4.34 10.88 -11.66
CA PHE A 8 -3.01 10.85 -11.06
C PHE A 8 -3.10 11.09 -9.55
N SER A 9 -2.26 10.38 -8.79
CA SER A 9 -2.08 10.61 -7.36
C SER A 9 -0.59 10.56 -7.04
N SER A 10 -0.13 11.51 -6.24
CA SER A 10 1.22 11.53 -5.70
C SER A 10 1.13 11.90 -4.22
N CYS A 11 1.78 11.10 -3.38
CA CYS A 11 1.93 11.36 -1.96
C CYS A 11 3.32 10.95 -1.50
N GLY A 12 3.96 11.78 -0.69
CA GLY A 12 5.26 11.49 -0.10
C GLY A 12 5.14 10.57 1.12
N CYS A 13 6.18 9.79 1.37
CA CYS A 13 6.29 8.99 2.58
C CYS A 13 6.46 9.87 3.83
N ASN A 14 5.76 9.53 4.92
CA ASN A 14 5.92 10.19 6.20
C ASN A 14 7.37 10.06 6.69
N ARG A 15 7.87 11.11 7.35
CA ARG A 15 9.25 11.18 7.85
C ARG A 15 9.42 10.45 9.18
N THR A 16 9.15 9.15 9.20
CA THR A 16 9.37 8.26 10.34
C THR A 16 10.11 7.00 9.92
N ALA A 17 10.86 6.39 10.86
CA ALA A 17 11.54 5.12 10.59
C ALA A 17 10.50 4.03 10.30
N HIS A 18 10.85 3.09 9.41
CA HIS A 18 9.97 1.97 9.02
C HIS A 18 8.62 2.37 8.40
N CYS A 19 8.52 3.58 7.84
CA CYS A 19 7.29 4.04 7.18
C CYS A 19 7.19 3.65 5.69
N VAL A 20 8.08 2.78 5.21
CA VAL A 20 8.05 2.19 3.87
C VAL A 20 8.49 0.73 3.95
N ASP A 21 7.89 -0.11 3.12
CA ASP A 21 8.26 -1.51 2.96
C ASP A 21 7.94 -2.02 1.55
N TRP A 22 8.80 -2.87 0.98
CA TRP A 22 8.61 -3.44 -0.36
C TRP A 22 8.39 -4.95 -0.23
N GLY A 23 7.21 -5.39 -0.65
CA GLY A 23 6.81 -6.79 -0.64
C GLY A 23 7.36 -7.56 -1.84
N ARG A 24 7.46 -8.87 -1.68
CA ARG A 24 7.75 -9.81 -2.78
C ARG A 24 6.61 -9.85 -3.80
N ASN A 25 5.40 -9.49 -3.37
CA ASN A 25 4.24 -9.24 -4.22
C ASN A 25 4.44 -8.09 -5.25
N GLY A 26 5.60 -7.43 -5.26
CA GLY A 26 5.97 -6.39 -6.22
C GLY A 26 5.44 -5.00 -5.83
N LEU A 27 4.72 -4.87 -4.72
CA LEU A 27 4.14 -3.61 -4.24
C LEU A 27 4.99 -2.98 -3.14
N VAL A 28 5.12 -1.65 -3.21
CA VAL A 28 5.65 -0.83 -2.13
C VAL A 28 4.48 -0.31 -1.31
N CYS A 29 4.50 -0.51 0.01
CA CYS A 29 3.59 0.16 0.93
C CYS A 29 4.34 1.27 1.67
N TYR A 30 3.68 2.41 1.90
CA TYR A 30 4.24 3.48 2.74
C TYR A 30 3.15 4.29 3.42
N GLY A 31 3.48 4.84 4.60
CA GLY A 31 2.59 5.77 5.29
C GLY A 31 2.56 7.13 4.62
N ALA A 32 1.37 7.63 4.31
CA ALA A 32 1.11 8.91 3.68
C ALA A 32 0.08 9.68 4.50
N CYS A 33 0.54 10.61 5.35
CA CYS A 33 -0.27 11.28 6.37
C CYS A 33 -0.99 10.26 7.28
N ARG A 34 -2.32 10.19 7.26
CA ARG A 34 -3.18 9.27 8.02
C ARG A 34 -3.58 8.02 7.21
N ALA A 35 -2.99 7.82 6.03
CA ALA A 35 -3.30 6.70 5.14
C ALA A 35 -2.06 5.84 4.89
N VAL A 36 -2.28 4.66 4.31
CA VAL A 36 -1.22 3.84 3.70
C VAL A 36 -1.41 3.86 2.19
N ALA A 37 -0.38 4.24 1.44
CA ALA A 37 -0.39 4.17 -0.01
C ALA A 37 0.23 2.85 -0.47
N LEU A 38 -0.39 2.22 -1.47
CA LEU A 38 0.16 1.10 -2.21
C LEU A 38 0.65 1.61 -3.57
N TYR A 39 1.93 1.42 -3.84
CA TYR A 39 2.60 1.86 -5.05
C TYR A 39 3.13 0.67 -5.83
N GLN A 40 2.82 0.62 -7.11
CA GLN A 40 3.32 -0.38 -8.03
C GLN A 40 4.45 0.23 -8.87
N PRO A 41 5.73 -0.09 -8.60
CA PRO A 41 6.87 0.47 -9.31
C PRO A 41 6.99 -0.03 -10.74
N GLN A 42 6.53 -1.26 -11.02
CA GLN A 42 6.61 -1.91 -12.31
C GLN A 42 5.20 -2.20 -12.83
N GLN A 43 4.79 -1.46 -13.85
CA GLN A 43 3.55 -1.70 -14.61
C GLN A 43 3.94 -2.14 -16.02
N SER A 44 3.09 -2.96 -16.66
CA SER A 44 3.31 -3.44 -18.03
C SER A 44 3.33 -2.29 -19.04
N GLU A 45 2.52 -1.26 -18.80
CA GLU A 45 2.34 -0.12 -19.69
C GLU A 45 2.57 1.19 -18.92
N GLY A 46 3.79 1.74 -18.99
CA GLY A 46 4.10 3.08 -18.47
C GLY A 46 4.83 3.13 -17.11
N PRO A 47 4.96 4.32 -16.53
CA PRO A 47 5.67 4.53 -15.26
C PRO A 47 4.84 4.01 -14.08
N GLY A 48 5.51 3.55 -13.02
CA GLY A 48 4.86 3.08 -11.80
C GLY A 48 3.99 4.15 -11.12
N GLY A 49 2.96 3.70 -10.38
CA GLY A 49 1.95 4.59 -9.81
C GLY A 49 1.31 4.06 -8.53
N ILE A 50 0.59 4.94 -7.82
CA ILE A 50 -0.24 4.56 -6.67
C ILE A 50 -1.45 3.78 -7.19
N VAL A 51 -1.62 2.56 -6.70
CA VAL A 51 -2.73 1.66 -7.07
C VAL A 51 -3.87 1.68 -6.07
N ALA A 52 -3.59 2.03 -4.81
CA ALA A 52 -4.61 2.15 -3.77
C ALA A 52 -4.16 3.06 -2.63
N ASN A 53 -5.14 3.65 -1.94
CA ASN A 53 -4.95 4.33 -0.65
C ASN A 53 -5.84 3.63 0.39
N LEU A 54 -5.23 3.17 1.46
CA LEU A 54 -5.89 2.51 2.57
C LEU A 54 -6.12 3.55 3.67
N VAL A 55 -7.39 3.85 3.96
CA VAL A 55 -7.79 4.96 4.84
C VAL A 55 -8.67 4.43 5.96
N ALA A 56 -8.17 4.55 7.19
CA ALA A 56 -8.91 4.20 8.40
C ALA A 56 -8.31 4.85 9.65
N HIS A 57 -7.00 5.10 9.67
CA HIS A 57 -6.33 5.75 10.79
C HIS A 57 -6.83 7.18 11.02
N GLU A 58 -6.94 7.53 12.29
CA GLU A 58 -7.35 8.86 12.76
C GLU A 58 -6.15 9.75 13.10
N ASP A 59 -4.93 9.29 12.91
CA ASP A 59 -3.74 10.12 13.08
C ASP A 59 -2.60 9.59 12.18
N ARG A 60 -1.43 10.21 12.26
CA ARG A 60 -0.29 9.92 11.40
C ARG A 60 0.12 8.45 11.49
N VAL A 61 0.22 7.81 10.33
CA VAL A 61 0.86 6.50 10.19
C VAL A 61 2.36 6.66 10.42
N ASN A 62 2.89 5.94 11.41
CA ASN A 62 4.30 6.01 11.81
C ASN A 62 5.12 4.83 11.29
N CYS A 63 4.50 3.67 11.03
CA CYS A 63 5.19 2.49 10.51
C CYS A 63 4.27 1.62 9.65
N VAL A 64 4.86 0.92 8.68
CA VAL A 64 4.20 -0.10 7.86
C VAL A 64 5.10 -1.31 7.67
N LYS A 65 4.50 -2.49 7.50
CA LYS A 65 5.19 -3.73 7.15
C LYS A 65 4.28 -4.67 6.38
N TRP A 66 4.81 -5.28 5.32
CA TRP A 66 4.21 -6.46 4.73
C TRP A 66 4.35 -7.65 5.68
N ILE A 67 3.32 -8.50 5.72
CA ILE A 67 3.31 -9.72 6.53
C ILE A 67 3.77 -10.86 5.64
N SER A 68 4.96 -11.40 5.91
CA SER A 68 5.51 -12.53 5.17
C SER A 68 4.69 -13.80 5.39
N MET A 69 4.41 -14.51 4.30
CA MET A 69 3.73 -15.81 4.34
C MET A 69 4.71 -16.93 4.74
N GLN A 70 4.25 -17.91 5.53
CA GLN A 70 5.09 -19.01 6.02
C GLN A 70 5.59 -19.93 4.90
N ASP A 71 4.81 -20.06 3.82
CA ASP A 71 5.12 -20.87 2.65
C ASP A 71 6.04 -20.14 1.64
N GLY A 72 6.45 -18.91 1.95
CA GLY A 72 7.26 -18.08 1.05
C GLY A 72 6.48 -17.48 -0.13
N GLY A 73 5.14 -17.59 -0.12
CA GLY A 73 4.28 -16.92 -1.09
C GLY A 73 4.30 -15.40 -1.00
N ASP A 74 3.70 -14.76 -2.00
CA ASP A 74 3.54 -13.31 -2.06
C ASP A 74 2.68 -12.79 -0.91
N GLU A 75 3.04 -11.65 -0.33
CA GLU A 75 2.33 -11.07 0.79
C GLU A 75 0.94 -10.58 0.37
N THR A 76 -0.10 -11.03 1.08
CA THR A 76 -1.50 -10.60 0.87
C THR A 76 -1.98 -9.61 1.93
N GLU A 77 -1.18 -9.42 2.98
CA GLU A 77 -1.52 -8.64 4.15
C GLU A 77 -0.37 -7.72 4.55
N LEU A 78 -0.72 -6.57 5.09
CA LEU A 78 0.24 -5.64 5.68
C LEU A 78 -0.31 -5.09 6.99
N VAL A 79 0.57 -4.64 7.86
CA VAL A 79 0.23 -3.95 9.11
C VAL A 79 0.71 -2.51 9.07
N SER A 80 -0.09 -1.59 9.61
CA SER A 80 0.30 -0.22 9.87
C SER A 80 0.09 0.16 11.33
N GLY A 81 0.97 1.00 11.88
CA GLY A 81 0.86 1.57 13.22
C GLY A 81 0.77 3.09 13.18
N SER A 82 -0.08 3.67 14.03
CA SER A 82 -0.42 5.10 13.99
C SER A 82 -0.39 5.77 15.37
N SER A 83 -0.29 7.10 15.38
CA SER A 83 -0.42 7.93 16.58
C SER A 83 -1.82 7.89 17.20
N ASP A 84 -2.83 7.38 16.48
CA ASP A 84 -4.20 7.18 17.02
C ASP A 84 -4.30 6.05 18.04
N ARG A 85 -3.17 5.39 18.35
CA ARG A 85 -3.03 4.26 19.28
C ARG A 85 -3.59 2.95 18.74
N THR A 86 -3.72 2.84 17.42
CA THR A 86 -4.14 1.59 16.75
C THR A 86 -3.04 1.02 15.87
N ALA A 87 -3.10 -0.30 15.71
CA ALA A 87 -2.45 -1.00 14.61
C ALA A 87 -3.54 -1.66 13.77
N ILE A 88 -3.47 -1.51 12.46
CA ILE A 88 -4.47 -2.03 11.52
C ILE A 88 -3.79 -3.06 10.62
N VAL A 89 -4.38 -4.25 10.56
CA VAL A 89 -4.05 -5.26 9.55
C VAL A 89 -4.94 -5.03 8.35
N TRP A 90 -4.33 -4.87 7.19
CA TRP A 90 -5.01 -4.72 5.92
C TRP A 90 -4.87 -6.01 5.13
N GLN A 91 -5.98 -6.49 4.58
CA GLN A 91 -6.02 -7.68 3.76
C GLN A 91 -6.50 -7.30 2.35
N GLY A 92 -5.71 -7.66 1.34
CA GLY A 92 -6.15 -7.52 -0.04
C GLY A 92 -7.17 -8.60 -0.38
N THR A 93 -8.31 -8.22 -0.97
CA THR A 93 -9.18 -9.18 -1.66
C THR A 93 -8.44 -9.61 -2.94
N GLY A 94 -7.63 -10.66 -2.84
CA GLY A 94 -6.70 -11.07 -3.89
C GLY A 94 -7.33 -11.27 -5.26
N THR A 95 -7.30 -10.23 -6.10
CA THR A 95 -7.33 -10.38 -7.54
C THR A 95 -5.90 -10.18 -8.03
N LYS A 96 -5.20 -11.31 -8.24
CA LYS A 96 -4.02 -11.32 -9.11
C LYS A 96 -4.44 -10.68 -10.43
N VAL A 97 -3.97 -9.46 -10.71
CA VAL A 97 -4.02 -8.92 -12.06
C VAL A 97 -3.06 -9.78 -12.86
N ARG A 98 -3.60 -10.76 -13.58
CA ARG A 98 -2.82 -11.55 -14.54
C ARG A 98 -2.45 -10.58 -15.66
N ASN A 99 -1.17 -10.27 -15.79
CA ASN A 99 -0.65 -9.70 -17.02
C ASN A 99 -0.81 -10.78 -18.09
N ALA A 100 -1.53 -10.47 -19.17
CA ALA A 100 -1.60 -11.34 -20.33
C ALA A 100 -0.23 -11.38 -20.99
N ASP A 101 0.22 -12.59 -21.32
CA ASP A 101 1.42 -12.87 -22.11
C ASP A 101 1.35 -12.26 -23.52
#